data_AF-E1R828-F1
#
_entry.id   AF-E1R828-F1
#
_cell.length_a   1.000
_cell.length_b   1.000
_cell.length_c   1.000
_cell.angle_alpha   90.00
_cell.angle_beta   90.00
_cell.angle_gamma   90.00
#
_symmetry.space_group_name_H-M   'P 1'
#
loop_
_entity.id
_entity.type
_entity.pdbx_description
1 polymer ?
#
loop_
_entity_poly.entity_id
_entity_poly.type
_entity_poly.pdbx_seq_one_letter_code
_entity_poly.pdbx_strand_id
1 'polypeptide(L)'
;MKHFLAVVFFFAAAALFGQSNEIIDEILAEPQLSPAAAAYLLASLSDGNQAPASMEEALASLSDQFADLGESISVGEFALLLQENLDLPKGLGSLVYPSPRYALRDLRFLGIIQMKAHPATPLSGEGALRILGRALEKLEVHS
;
A
#
# COMPACT_ATOMS: atom_id res chain seq x y z
N MET A 1 -5.27 37.67 21.35
CA MET A 1 -6.13 36.51 21.01
C MET A 1 -5.86 35.95 19.61
N LYS A 2 -5.82 36.77 18.53
CA LYS A 2 -5.50 36.30 17.16
C LYS A 2 -4.17 35.51 17.03
N HIS A 3 -3.10 35.97 17.69
CA HIS A 3 -1.80 35.28 17.67
C HIS A 3 -1.81 33.95 18.44
N PHE A 4 -2.60 33.84 19.50
CA PHE A 4 -2.72 32.60 20.29
C PHE A 4 -3.45 31.50 19.48
N LEU A 5 -4.49 31.89 18.73
CA LEU A 5 -5.25 30.98 17.86
C LEU A 5 -4.39 30.46 16.69
N ALA A 6 -3.53 31.31 16.14
CA ALA A 6 -2.59 30.93 15.08
C ALA A 6 -1.52 29.93 15.56
N VAL A 7 -1.04 30.08 16.80
CA VAL A 7 -0.05 29.15 17.40
C VAL A 7 -0.67 27.77 17.64
N VAL A 8 -1.91 27.70 18.15
CA VAL A 8 -2.61 26.42 18.36
C VAL A 8 -2.87 25.70 17.02
N PHE A 9 -3.23 26.43 15.97
CA PHE A 9 -3.43 25.86 14.65
C PHE A 9 -2.12 25.30 14.03
N PHE A 10 -0.99 25.98 14.27
CA PHE A 10 0.31 25.52 13.79
C PHE A 10 0.78 24.23 14.47
N PHE A 11 0.55 24.08 15.78
CA PHE A 11 0.89 22.84 16.51
C PHE A 11 0.00 21.65 16.13
N ALA A 12 -1.28 21.88 15.85
CA ALA A 12 -2.20 20.81 15.42
C ALA A 12 -1.80 20.22 14.06
N ALA A 13 -1.37 21.06 13.11
CA ALA A 13 -0.88 20.59 11.81
C ALA A 13 0.39 19.74 11.96
N ALA A 14 1.34 20.17 12.81
CA ALA A 14 2.58 19.43 13.03
C ALA A 14 2.36 18.02 13.65
N ALA A 15 1.36 17.88 14.51
CA ALA A 15 1.01 16.58 15.11
C ALA A 15 0.47 15.57 14.08
N LEU A 16 -0.29 16.04 13.07
CA LEU A 16 -0.82 15.18 12.00
C LEU A 16 0.28 14.62 11.10
N PHE A 17 1.31 15.42 10.80
CA PHE A 17 2.44 14.96 9.99
C PHE A 17 3.39 14.03 10.76
N GLY A 18 3.49 14.17 12.08
CA GLY A 18 4.30 13.27 12.91
C GLY A 18 3.77 11.84 12.94
N GLN A 19 2.45 11.68 13.03
CA GLN A 19 1.78 10.38 13.12
C GLN A 19 1.99 9.51 11.88
N SER A 20 1.90 10.08 10.67
CA SER A 20 2.09 9.32 9.43
C SER A 20 3.53 8.79 9.30
N ASN A 21 4.53 9.58 9.69
CA ASN A 21 5.92 9.14 9.64
C ASN A 21 6.18 7.96 10.59
N GLU A 22 5.64 7.99 11.80
CA GLU A 22 5.78 6.90 12.76
C GLU A 22 5.16 5.60 12.25
N ILE A 23 3.98 5.67 11.61
CA ILE A 23 3.34 4.51 10.97
C ILE A 23 4.19 3.96 9.83
N ILE A 24 4.76 4.82 8.97
CA ILE A 24 5.63 4.37 7.88
C ILE A 24 6.91 3.72 8.41
N ASP A 25 7.50 4.26 9.48
CA ASP A 25 8.67 3.68 10.15
C ASP A 25 8.34 2.31 10.77
N GLU A 26 7.16 2.16 11.36
CA GLU A 26 6.65 0.89 11.87
C GLU A 26 6.50 -0.15 10.74
N ILE A 27 5.88 0.24 9.63
CA ILE A 27 5.74 -0.62 8.45
C ILE A 27 7.11 -1.02 7.90
N LEU A 28 8.06 -0.08 7.78
CA LEU A 28 9.43 -0.36 7.31
C LEU A 28 10.15 -1.39 8.20
N ALA A 29 9.87 -1.39 9.50
CA ALA A 29 10.45 -2.33 10.45
C ALA A 29 9.84 -3.74 10.37
N GLU A 30 8.73 -3.95 9.67
CA GLU A 30 8.09 -5.26 9.55
C GLU A 30 8.92 -6.23 8.67
N PRO A 31 9.44 -7.34 9.25
CA PRO A 31 10.13 -8.35 8.46
C PRO A 31 9.18 -9.10 7.51
N GLN A 32 7.90 -9.17 7.87
CA GLN A 32 6.81 -9.71 7.07
C GLN A 32 5.64 -8.74 7.17
N LEU A 33 5.16 -8.29 6.02
CA LEU A 33 4.12 -7.28 5.88
C LEU A 33 2.81 -7.82 6.44
N SER A 34 2.25 -7.11 7.42
CA SER A 34 0.95 -7.43 7.98
C SER A 34 -0.20 -6.97 7.06
N PRO A 35 -1.40 -7.58 7.16
CA PRO A 35 -2.59 -7.08 6.48
C PRO A 35 -2.89 -5.62 6.79
N ALA A 36 -2.69 -5.19 8.04
CA ALA A 36 -2.94 -3.82 8.47
C ALA A 36 -1.98 -2.83 7.82
N ALA A 37 -0.68 -3.15 7.77
CA ALA A 37 0.32 -2.37 7.06
C ALA A 37 0.02 -2.28 5.56
N ALA A 38 -0.31 -3.41 4.91
CA ALA A 38 -0.68 -3.42 3.51
C ALA A 38 -1.94 -2.57 3.22
N ALA A 39 -2.96 -2.66 4.07
CA ALA A 39 -4.17 -1.87 3.95
C ALA A 39 -3.88 -0.37 4.11
N TYR A 40 -3.03 0.00 5.07
CA TYR A 40 -2.59 1.39 5.27
C TYR A 40 -1.92 1.95 4.02
N LEU A 41 -0.98 1.20 3.44
CA LEU A 41 -0.29 1.61 2.22
C LEU A 41 -1.24 1.82 1.06
N LEU A 42 -2.23 0.96 0.87
CA LEU A 42 -3.21 1.05 -0.23
C LEU A 42 -4.24 2.16 0.01
N ALA A 43 -4.79 2.25 1.21
CA ALA A 43 -5.79 3.27 1.57
C ALA A 43 -5.20 4.68 1.45
N SER A 44 -3.90 4.85 1.73
CA SER A 44 -3.18 6.11 1.56
C SER A 44 -3.05 6.59 0.11
N LEU A 45 -3.38 5.75 -0.88
CA LEU A 45 -3.35 6.09 -2.30
C LEU A 45 -4.68 6.64 -2.84
N SER A 46 -5.73 6.61 -2.02
CA SER A 46 -7.07 7.01 -2.46
C SER A 46 -7.14 8.52 -2.66
N ASP A 47 -7.38 8.95 -3.90
CA ASP A 47 -7.45 10.36 -4.28
C ASP A 47 -8.48 11.14 -3.42
N GLY A 48 -7.99 12.13 -2.67
CA GLY A 48 -8.82 13.09 -1.94
C GLY A 48 -9.15 12.77 -0.48
N ASN A 49 -8.74 11.63 0.07
CA ASN A 49 -8.86 11.34 1.50
C ASN A 49 -7.55 11.66 2.24
N GLN A 50 -7.69 12.18 3.47
CA GLN A 50 -6.57 12.19 4.41
C GLN A 50 -6.08 10.76 4.59
N ALA A 51 -4.76 10.57 4.71
CA ALA A 51 -4.20 9.27 5.05
C ALA A 51 -4.93 8.73 6.30
N PRO A 52 -5.16 7.40 6.39
CA PRO A 52 -5.81 6.81 7.55
C PRO A 52 -5.12 7.24 8.85
N ALA A 53 -5.86 7.40 9.94
CA ALA A 53 -5.25 7.76 11.22
C ALA A 53 -4.48 6.57 11.82
N SER A 54 -4.78 5.34 11.42
CA SER A 54 -4.12 4.13 11.91
C SER A 54 -4.15 2.99 10.88
N MET A 55 -3.31 1.98 11.08
CA MET A 55 -3.32 0.77 10.24
C MET A 55 -4.61 -0.05 10.43
N GLU A 56 -5.16 -0.06 11.65
CA GLU A 56 -6.42 -0.74 11.97
C GLU A 56 -7.61 -0.09 11.27
N GLU A 57 -7.66 1.24 11.23
CA GLU A 57 -8.67 1.98 10.47
C GLU A 57 -8.58 1.65 8.98
N ALA A 58 -7.36 1.61 8.43
CA ALA A 58 -7.15 1.27 7.04
C ALA A 58 -7.62 -0.16 6.74
N LEU A 59 -7.28 -1.13 7.59
CA LEU A 59 -7.72 -2.52 7.44
C LEU A 59 -9.24 -2.65 7.53
N ALA A 60 -9.87 -1.93 8.47
CA ALA A 60 -11.32 -1.92 8.60
C ALA A 60 -12.01 -1.34 7.35
N SER A 61 -11.40 -0.32 6.72
CA SER A 61 -11.95 0.29 5.50
C SER A 61 -11.86 -0.61 4.26
N LEU A 62 -10.88 -1.53 4.24
CA LEU A 62 -10.63 -2.45 3.12
C LEU A 62 -10.93 -3.92 3.49
N SER A 63 -11.67 -4.18 4.55
CA SER A 63 -11.80 -5.52 5.17
C SER A 63 -12.14 -6.63 4.19
N ASP A 64 -13.00 -6.34 3.21
CA ASP A 64 -13.45 -7.31 2.21
C ASP A 64 -12.30 -7.80 1.30
N GLN A 65 -11.32 -6.95 1.02
CA GLN A 65 -10.14 -7.30 0.22
C GLN A 65 -9.14 -8.18 1.00
N PHE A 66 -9.20 -8.16 2.33
CA PHE A 66 -8.28 -8.86 3.22
C PHE A 66 -8.90 -10.07 3.92
N ALA A 67 -10.19 -10.33 3.75
CA ALA A 67 -10.95 -11.35 4.50
C ALA A 67 -10.36 -12.78 4.41
N ASP A 68 -9.81 -13.14 3.25
CA ASP A 68 -9.25 -14.47 2.98
C ASP A 68 -7.72 -14.54 3.11
N LEU A 69 -7.08 -13.43 3.51
CA LEU A 69 -5.63 -13.35 3.62
C LEU A 69 -5.15 -13.82 5.00
N GLY A 70 -3.95 -14.38 5.04
CA GLY A 70 -3.32 -14.83 6.29
C GLY A 70 -2.79 -13.69 7.15
N GLU A 71 -2.08 -14.04 8.23
CA GLU A 71 -1.44 -13.07 9.14
C GLU A 71 -0.28 -12.29 8.50
N SER A 72 0.22 -12.75 7.35
CA SER A 72 1.30 -12.13 6.60
C SER A 72 0.96 -12.07 5.12
N ILE A 73 1.33 -10.98 4.46
CA ILE A 73 1.10 -10.76 3.05
C ILE A 73 2.30 -11.25 2.24
N SER A 74 2.00 -12.06 1.22
CA SER A 74 2.97 -12.50 0.23
C SER A 74 3.13 -11.50 -0.92
N VAL A 75 4.23 -11.61 -1.67
CA VAL A 75 4.50 -10.77 -2.84
C VAL A 75 3.37 -10.87 -3.88
N GLY A 76 2.78 -12.05 -4.06
CA GLY A 76 1.68 -12.25 -4.99
C GLY A 76 0.38 -11.60 -4.53
N GLU A 77 0.03 -11.72 -3.25
CA GLU A 77 -1.17 -11.10 -2.69
C GLU A 77 -1.06 -9.58 -2.73
N PHE A 78 0.08 -9.02 -2.34
CA PHE A 78 0.32 -7.58 -2.46
C PHE A 78 0.26 -7.11 -3.91
N ALA A 79 0.80 -7.90 -4.86
CA ALA A 79 0.71 -7.57 -6.28
C ALA A 79 -0.75 -7.52 -6.77
N LEU A 80 -1.60 -8.45 -6.32
CA LEU A 80 -3.01 -8.48 -6.68
C LEU A 80 -3.75 -7.25 -6.12
N LEU A 81 -3.61 -7.01 -4.81
CA LEU A 81 -4.21 -5.86 -4.14
C LEU A 81 -3.78 -4.55 -4.81
N LEU A 82 -2.48 -4.40 -5.10
CA LEU A 82 -1.95 -3.20 -5.74
C LEU A 82 -2.49 -3.02 -7.16
N GLN A 83 -2.57 -4.09 -7.95
CA GLN A 83 -3.10 -4.04 -9.32
C GLN A 83 -4.59 -3.68 -9.35
N GLU A 84 -5.36 -4.07 -8.33
CA GLU A 84 -6.79 -3.76 -8.22
C GLU A 84 -7.05 -2.34 -7.73
N ASN A 85 -6.32 -1.88 -6.70
CA ASN A 85 -6.54 -0.54 -6.13
C ASN A 85 -6.01 0.59 -7.02
N LEU A 86 -4.96 0.34 -7.81
CA LEU A 86 -4.35 1.34 -8.69
C LEU A 86 -4.78 1.22 -10.17
N ASP A 87 -5.73 0.34 -10.47
CA ASP A 87 -6.19 0.01 -11.83
C ASP A 87 -5.02 -0.20 -12.83
N LEU A 88 -3.96 -0.87 -12.37
CA LEU A 88 -2.76 -1.08 -13.17
C LEU A 88 -3.06 -2.04 -14.34
N PRO A 89 -2.38 -1.89 -15.50
CA PRO A 89 -2.64 -2.72 -16.67
C PRO A 89 -2.64 -4.23 -16.36
N LYS A 90 -3.70 -4.92 -16.78
CA LYS A 90 -3.90 -6.36 -16.58
C LYS A 90 -3.59 -7.14 -17.85
N GLY A 91 -2.86 -8.24 -17.72
CA GLY A 91 -2.68 -9.21 -18.80
C GLY A 91 -3.90 -10.11 -18.96
N LEU A 92 -3.97 -10.84 -20.09
CA LEU A 92 -5.11 -11.72 -20.41
C LEU A 92 -5.48 -12.70 -19.28
N GLY A 93 -4.48 -13.26 -18.59
CA GLY A 93 -4.69 -14.16 -17.47
C GLY A 93 -5.43 -13.51 -16.30
N SER A 94 -5.01 -12.30 -15.91
CA SER A 94 -5.65 -11.53 -14.83
C SER A 94 -7.03 -11.02 -15.20
N LEU A 95 -7.30 -10.79 -16.49
CA LEU A 95 -8.64 -10.42 -16.97
C LEU A 95 -9.64 -11.58 -16.89
N VAL A 96 -9.18 -12.82 -17.09
CA VAL A 96 -10.03 -14.02 -17.02
C VAL A 96 -10.18 -14.52 -15.58
N TYR A 97 -9.08 -14.51 -14.82
CA TYR A 97 -9.06 -14.98 -13.43
C TYR A 97 -8.07 -14.16 -12.61
N PRO A 98 -8.53 -13.13 -11.88
CA PRO A 98 -7.70 -12.38 -10.95
C PRO A 98 -7.09 -13.33 -9.92
N SER A 99 -5.76 -13.34 -9.82
CA SER A 99 -5.07 -14.16 -8.83
C SER A 99 -3.68 -13.62 -8.51
N PRO A 100 -3.14 -13.92 -7.31
CA PRO A 100 -1.79 -13.52 -6.90
C PRO A 100 -0.70 -13.88 -7.92
N ARG A 101 -0.85 -15.04 -8.58
CA ARG A 101 0.10 -15.53 -9.57
C ARG A 101 0.12 -14.67 -10.83
N TYR A 102 -1.05 -14.31 -11.35
CA TYR A 102 -1.12 -13.51 -12.59
C TYR A 102 -0.80 -12.05 -12.33
N ALA A 103 -1.24 -11.48 -11.20
CA ALA A 103 -0.87 -10.13 -10.80
C ALA A 103 0.65 -9.98 -10.65
N LEU A 104 1.31 -10.92 -9.96
CA LEU A 104 2.78 -10.92 -9.86
C LEU A 104 3.44 -10.96 -11.25
N ARG A 105 2.95 -11.80 -12.16
CA ARG A 105 3.49 -11.88 -13.52
C ARG A 105 3.34 -10.55 -14.27
N ASP A 106 2.16 -9.95 -14.20
CA ASP A 106 1.83 -8.73 -14.91
C ASP A 106 2.66 -7.55 -14.35
N LEU A 107 2.75 -7.39 -13.03
CA LEU A 107 3.57 -6.35 -12.41
C LEU A 107 5.08 -6.54 -12.64
N ARG A 108 5.55 -7.79 -12.81
CA ARG A 108 6.92 -8.06 -13.27
C ARG A 108 7.14 -7.61 -14.71
N PHE A 109 6.17 -7.86 -15.59
CA PHE A 109 6.24 -7.40 -16.98
C PHE A 109 6.25 -5.87 -17.07
N LEU A 110 5.51 -5.18 -16.20
CA LEU A 110 5.51 -3.72 -16.11
C LEU A 110 6.80 -3.11 -15.51
N GLY A 111 7.67 -3.94 -14.92
CA GLY A 111 8.92 -3.53 -14.27
C GLY A 111 8.76 -3.05 -12.82
N ILE A 112 7.55 -3.15 -12.26
CA ILE A 112 7.21 -2.72 -10.89
C ILE A 112 7.85 -3.69 -9.88
N ILE A 113 7.62 -4.99 -10.07
CA ILE A 113 8.26 -6.04 -9.26
C ILE A 113 9.48 -6.59 -10.00
N GLN A 114 10.67 -6.45 -9.41
CA GLN A 114 11.92 -6.89 -10.04
C GLN A 114 12.58 -8.06 -9.31
N MET A 115 12.16 -8.34 -8.07
CA MET A 115 12.70 -9.47 -7.32
C MET A 115 12.27 -10.80 -7.94
N LYS A 116 13.16 -11.79 -7.87
CA LYS A 116 12.84 -13.17 -8.24
C LYS A 116 12.15 -13.84 -7.06
N ALA A 117 10.82 -13.76 -7.03
CA ALA A 117 9.99 -14.35 -5.97
C ALA A 117 8.93 -15.30 -6.54
N HIS A 118 8.57 -16.31 -5.75
CA HIS A 118 7.34 -17.08 -5.95
C HIS A 118 6.14 -16.29 -5.41
N PRO A 119 4.91 -16.43 -5.95
CA PRO A 119 3.74 -15.71 -5.44
C PRO A 119 3.56 -15.80 -3.92
N ALA A 120 3.76 -16.98 -3.32
CA ALA A 120 3.66 -17.20 -1.88
C ALA A 120 4.91 -16.78 -1.06
N THR A 121 5.86 -16.05 -1.66
CA THR A 121 7.04 -15.55 -0.91
C THR A 121 6.57 -14.46 0.06
N PRO A 122 6.91 -14.53 1.37
CA PRO A 122 6.62 -13.44 2.29
C PRO A 122 7.24 -12.12 1.81
N LEU A 123 6.50 -11.03 1.94
CA LEU A 123 6.94 -9.69 1.57
C LEU A 123 7.29 -8.91 2.84
N SER A 124 8.43 -8.21 2.90
CA SER A 124 8.73 -7.27 4.00
C SER A 124 8.10 -5.90 3.76
N GLY A 125 7.95 -5.09 4.80
CA GLY A 125 7.42 -3.73 4.66
C GLY A 125 8.27 -2.82 3.76
N GLU A 126 9.60 -2.87 3.90
CA GLU A 126 10.53 -2.22 2.97
C GLU A 126 10.30 -2.67 1.50
N GLY A 127 10.07 -3.98 1.31
CA GLY A 127 9.76 -4.53 -0.01
C GLY A 127 8.45 -3.97 -0.57
N ALA A 128 7.42 -3.87 0.26
CA ALA A 128 6.11 -3.36 -0.11
C ALA A 128 6.17 -1.89 -0.54
N LEU A 129 6.82 -1.04 0.26
CA LEU A 129 7.04 0.38 -0.07
C LEU A 129 7.85 0.57 -1.35
N ARG A 130 8.88 -0.26 -1.58
CA ARG A 130 9.65 -0.21 -2.83
C ARG A 130 8.80 -0.58 -4.04
N ILE A 131 7.95 -1.61 -3.93
CA ILE A 131 7.03 -2.02 -5.00
C ILE A 131 6.01 -0.91 -5.26
N LEU A 132 5.44 -0.35 -4.20
CA LEU A 132 4.47 0.75 -4.27
C LEU A 132 5.05 1.99 -4.97
N GLY A 133 6.23 2.44 -4.55
CA GLY A 133 6.89 3.60 -5.15
C GLY A 133 7.11 3.44 -6.66
N ARG A 134 7.49 2.24 -7.12
CA ARG A 134 7.64 1.95 -8.55
C ARG A 134 6.31 1.91 -9.30
N ALA A 135 5.25 1.45 -8.64
CA ALA A 135 3.91 1.48 -9.22
C ALA A 135 3.43 2.92 -9.43
N LEU A 136 3.64 3.79 -8.44
CA LEU A 136 3.31 5.21 -8.52
C LEU A 136 4.13 5.93 -9.60
N GLU A 137 5.44 5.70 -9.64
CA GLU A 137 6.32 6.21 -10.71
C GLU A 137 5.82 5.78 -12.10
N LYS A 138 5.33 4.54 -12.22
CA LYS A 138 4.79 4.03 -13.50
C LYS A 138 3.52 4.79 -13.91
N LEU A 139 2.64 5.10 -12.97
CA LEU A 139 1.40 5.83 -13.23
C LEU A 139 1.67 7.27 -13.65
N GLU A 140 2.60 7.96 -12.98
CA GLU A 140 2.98 9.35 -13.32
C GLU A 140 3.51 9.48 -14.75
N VAL A 141 4.30 8.52 -15.22
CA VAL A 141 4.86 8.55 -16.58
C VAL A 141 3.80 8.35 -17.68
N HIS A 142 2.64 7.78 -17.35
CA HIS A 142 1.57 7.49 -18.32
C HIS A 142 0.34 8.40 -18.16
N SER A 143 0.39 9.37 -17.25
CA SER A 143 -0.65 10.40 -17.03
C SER A 143 -0.37 11.66 -17.84
#